data_AF-A0AAF0B3A8-F1
#
_entry.id   AF-A0AAF0B3A8-F1
#
_cell.length_a   1.000
_cell.length_b   1.000
_cell.length_c   1.000
_cell.angle_alpha   90.00
_cell.angle_beta   90.00
_cell.angle_gamma   90.00
#
_symmetry.space_group_name_H-M   'P 1'
#
loop_
_entity.id
_entity.type
_entity.pdbx_description
1 polymer ?
#
loop_
_entity_poly.entity_id
_entity_poly.type
_entity_poly.pdbx_seq_one_letter_code
_entity_poly.pdbx_strand_id
1 'polypeptide(L)'
;MNKQVCEQFQEVRNSLPDQLDSSGNYQIKNEDFLNNYCDNKCQNEFDKISAGCLYLFDAFFGSLESFNSVVKRNTNIVDYILIWLSYMLNLTKIGDNDSINPFYEIYIYTGKKYNEKIDGVTAYESYKNLIEKNHDLMNINDMHKFYEPFKILCNMYIEFNTQSPNCEKYLDDANKFVEKYDELNEDYNNGKDTSYNQLLSTLSNDYCNLKNKCNQFPTLPTYSRRFVIKRTLIPIAFMIVALSIFLGIEYKYSSLGFRKRSQKQCLREKIKNIMKKMIH
;
A
#
# COMPACT_ATOMS: atom_id res chain seq x y z
N MET A 1 -0.51 14.66 -8.57
CA MET A 1 -1.93 14.85 -8.19
C MET A 1 -2.34 16.32 -8.17
N ASN A 2 -3.59 16.62 -8.54
CA ASN A 2 -4.21 17.93 -8.37
C ASN A 2 -5.73 17.81 -8.14
N LYS A 3 -6.38 18.93 -7.79
CA LYS A 3 -7.81 19.02 -7.53
C LYS A 3 -8.66 18.50 -8.70
N GLN A 4 -8.40 18.97 -9.92
CA GLN A 4 -9.16 18.61 -11.12
C GLN A 4 -9.14 17.09 -11.38
N VAL A 5 -7.99 16.43 -11.18
CA VAL A 5 -7.90 14.96 -11.30
C VAL A 5 -8.78 14.28 -10.27
N CYS A 6 -8.69 14.68 -9.00
CA CYS A 6 -9.45 14.06 -7.93
C CYS A 6 -10.96 14.30 -8.03
N GLU A 7 -11.39 15.43 -8.57
CA GLU A 7 -12.81 15.70 -8.87
C GLU A 7 -13.37 14.68 -9.86
N GLN A 8 -12.63 14.27 -10.90
CA GLN A 8 -13.12 13.23 -11.82
C GLN A 8 -13.31 11.88 -11.12
N PHE A 9 -12.39 11.50 -10.22
CA PHE A 9 -12.58 10.29 -9.40
C PHE A 9 -13.74 10.44 -8.41
N GLN A 10 -14.00 11.66 -7.92
CA GLN A 10 -15.16 11.94 -7.07
C GLN A 10 -16.47 11.79 -7.86
N GLU A 11 -16.55 12.29 -9.09
CA GLU A 11 -17.71 12.11 -9.97
C GLU A 11 -18.01 10.62 -10.23
N VAL A 12 -16.97 9.83 -10.50
CA VAL A 12 -17.12 8.37 -10.63
C VAL A 12 -17.62 7.75 -9.34
N ARG A 13 -17.03 8.06 -8.17
CA ARG A 13 -17.51 7.53 -6.88
C ARG A 13 -18.95 7.96 -6.54
N ASN A 14 -19.34 9.16 -6.95
CA ASN A 14 -20.69 9.66 -6.73
C ASN A 14 -21.72 8.89 -7.56
N SER A 15 -21.32 8.40 -8.75
CA SER A 15 -22.18 7.66 -9.68
C SER A 15 -22.13 6.14 -9.48
N LEU A 16 -20.92 5.61 -9.26
CA LEU A 16 -20.58 4.23 -8.96
C LEU A 16 -19.75 4.19 -7.65
N PRO A 17 -20.41 4.07 -6.50
CA PRO A 17 -19.78 4.00 -5.18
C PRO A 17 -18.77 2.86 -5.09
N ASP A 18 -17.72 3.12 -4.33
CA ASP A 18 -16.60 2.21 -4.09
C ASP A 18 -16.84 1.27 -2.90
N GLN A 19 -18.13 1.01 -2.61
CA GLN A 19 -18.63 0.16 -1.54
C GLN A 19 -19.82 -0.66 -2.08
N LEU A 20 -19.87 -1.92 -1.68
CA LEU A 20 -20.97 -2.82 -1.99
C LEU A 20 -22.12 -2.65 -0.99
N ASP A 21 -23.34 -2.95 -1.42
CA ASP A 21 -24.49 -3.04 -0.52
C ASP A 21 -24.44 -4.28 0.40
N SER A 22 -25.44 -4.42 1.27
CA SER A 22 -25.60 -5.59 2.15
C SER A 22 -25.74 -6.92 1.40
N SER A 23 -26.06 -6.88 0.10
CA SER A 23 -26.22 -8.02 -0.78
C SER A 23 -24.97 -8.29 -1.63
N GLY A 24 -23.90 -7.50 -1.47
CA GLY A 24 -22.65 -7.65 -2.20
C GLY A 24 -22.66 -7.06 -3.62
N ASN A 25 -23.61 -6.19 -3.96
CA ASN A 25 -23.73 -5.60 -5.29
C ASN A 25 -23.37 -4.11 -5.32
N TYR A 26 -22.99 -3.60 -6.50
CA TYR A 26 -22.78 -2.17 -6.68
C TYR A 26 -24.09 -1.42 -6.82
N GLN A 27 -24.17 -0.29 -6.12
CA GLN A 27 -25.31 0.61 -6.09
C GLN A 27 -25.09 1.78 -7.05
N ILE A 28 -25.66 1.73 -8.25
CA ILE A 28 -25.59 2.87 -9.16
C ILE A 28 -26.45 4.02 -8.61
N LYS A 29 -25.87 5.20 -8.49
CA LYS A 29 -26.58 6.42 -8.07
C LYS A 29 -26.97 7.33 -9.24
N ASN A 30 -26.23 7.24 -10.34
CA ASN A 30 -26.50 8.01 -11.55
C ASN A 30 -26.35 7.10 -12.78
N GLU A 31 -27.46 6.53 -13.22
CA GLU A 31 -27.49 5.64 -14.38
C GLU A 31 -27.18 6.38 -15.67
N ASP A 32 -27.68 7.62 -15.84
CA ASP A 32 -27.45 8.43 -17.04
C ASP A 32 -25.97 8.71 -17.28
N PHE A 33 -25.22 8.98 -16.21
CA PHE A 33 -23.77 9.15 -16.26
C PHE A 33 -23.08 7.90 -16.83
N LEU A 34 -23.39 6.71 -16.32
CA LEU A 34 -22.76 5.46 -16.75
C LEU A 34 -23.23 5.03 -18.15
N ASN A 35 -24.49 5.31 -18.50
CA ASN A 35 -25.08 4.91 -19.78
C ASN A 35 -24.35 5.49 -21.00
N ASN A 36 -23.76 6.68 -20.88
CA ASN A 36 -22.95 7.27 -21.95
C ASN A 36 -21.69 6.45 -22.24
N TYR A 37 -21.14 5.77 -21.23
CA TYR A 37 -19.88 5.05 -21.31
C TYR A 37 -20.06 3.53 -21.45
N CYS A 38 -21.25 2.98 -21.21
CA CYS A 38 -21.53 1.56 -21.47
C CYS A 38 -21.70 1.21 -22.95
N ASP A 39 -21.30 -0.02 -23.30
CA ASP A 39 -21.56 -0.62 -24.61
C ASP A 39 -22.88 -1.44 -24.63
N ASN A 40 -23.27 -2.06 -23.51
CA ASN A 40 -24.42 -2.98 -23.40
C ASN A 40 -25.29 -2.73 -22.16
N LYS A 41 -26.10 -1.67 -22.14
CA LYS A 41 -27.14 -1.41 -21.11
C LYS A 41 -26.69 -1.42 -19.62
N CYS A 42 -25.38 -1.40 -19.33
CA CYS A 42 -24.81 -1.40 -17.97
C CYS A 42 -25.39 -2.46 -17.01
N GLN A 43 -25.65 -3.69 -17.46
CA GLN A 43 -26.46 -4.62 -16.67
C GLN A 43 -25.65 -5.37 -15.61
N ASN A 44 -24.44 -5.80 -15.95
CA ASN A 44 -23.59 -6.55 -15.03
C ASN A 44 -22.54 -5.65 -14.35
N GLU A 45 -21.93 -6.14 -13.28
CA GLU A 45 -20.96 -5.34 -12.50
C GLU A 45 -19.72 -4.94 -13.30
N PHE A 46 -19.27 -5.78 -14.22
CA PHE A 46 -18.17 -5.43 -15.12
C PHE A 46 -18.55 -4.36 -16.14
N ASP A 47 -19.80 -4.32 -16.63
CA ASP A 47 -20.25 -3.24 -17.51
C ASP A 47 -20.15 -1.89 -16.77
N LYS A 48 -20.59 -1.84 -15.51
CA LYS A 48 -20.58 -0.63 -14.68
C LYS A 48 -19.15 -0.17 -14.39
N ILE A 49 -18.28 -1.09 -13.99
CA ILE A 49 -16.87 -0.81 -13.73
C ILE A 49 -16.19 -0.32 -15.02
N SER A 50 -16.46 -0.97 -16.15
CA SER A 50 -15.94 -0.60 -17.46
C SER A 50 -16.38 0.80 -17.86
N ALA A 51 -17.63 1.17 -17.62
CA ALA A 51 -18.14 2.52 -17.90
C ALA A 51 -17.46 3.59 -17.02
N GLY A 52 -17.29 3.34 -15.72
CA GLY A 52 -16.54 4.25 -14.85
C GLY A 52 -15.07 4.39 -15.27
N CYS A 53 -14.45 3.30 -15.71
CA CYS A 53 -13.08 3.31 -16.23
C CYS A 53 -12.97 4.11 -17.54
N LEU A 54 -13.90 3.89 -18.48
CA LEU A 54 -13.97 4.64 -19.75
C LEU A 54 -14.18 6.12 -19.51
N TYR A 55 -15.04 6.50 -18.56
CA TYR A 55 -15.22 7.90 -18.17
C TYR A 55 -13.89 8.53 -17.75
N LEU A 56 -13.11 7.88 -16.88
CA LEU A 56 -11.83 8.41 -16.42
C LEU A 56 -10.85 8.55 -17.58
N PHE A 57 -10.77 7.54 -18.45
CA PHE A 57 -9.90 7.61 -19.63
C PHE A 57 -10.34 8.70 -20.60
N ASP A 58 -11.64 8.88 -20.83
CA ASP A 58 -12.18 9.92 -21.70
C ASP A 58 -11.94 11.33 -21.13
N ALA A 59 -12.22 11.53 -19.85
CA ALA A 59 -12.02 12.80 -19.16
C ALA A 59 -10.55 13.27 -19.23
N PHE A 60 -9.59 12.36 -19.19
CA PHE A 60 -8.16 12.70 -19.18
C PHE A 60 -7.47 12.57 -20.54
N PHE A 61 -7.85 11.60 -21.35
CA PHE A 61 -7.15 11.18 -22.56
C PHE A 61 -8.03 11.18 -23.83
N GLY A 62 -9.32 11.50 -23.75
CA GLY A 62 -10.23 11.46 -24.90
C GLY A 62 -10.00 12.55 -25.95
N SER A 63 -9.16 13.55 -25.65
CA SER A 63 -8.84 14.60 -26.61
C SER A 63 -7.44 15.19 -26.38
N LEU A 64 -6.91 15.87 -27.42
CA LEU A 64 -5.68 16.64 -27.32
C LEU A 64 -5.74 17.76 -26.27
N GLU A 65 -6.93 18.34 -26.05
CA GLU A 65 -7.14 19.37 -25.04
C GLU A 65 -7.07 18.79 -23.62
N SER A 66 -7.79 17.69 -23.35
CA SER A 66 -7.74 16.96 -22.08
C SER A 66 -6.30 16.52 -21.76
N PHE A 67 -5.59 16.00 -22.75
CA PHE A 67 -4.21 15.58 -22.62
C PHE A 67 -3.27 16.75 -22.26
N ASN A 68 -3.36 17.89 -22.96
CA ASN A 68 -2.48 19.02 -22.72
C ASN A 68 -2.79 19.77 -21.42
N SER A 69 -4.06 19.82 -21.02
CA SER A 69 -4.50 20.55 -19.83
C SER A 69 -4.26 19.76 -18.54
N VAL A 70 -4.58 18.45 -18.53
CA VAL A 70 -4.55 17.62 -17.32
C VAL A 70 -3.34 16.69 -17.30
N VAL A 71 -3.15 15.88 -18.34
CA VAL A 71 -2.16 14.79 -18.36
C VAL A 71 -0.73 15.31 -18.45
N LYS A 72 -0.45 16.29 -19.32
CA LYS A 72 0.89 16.86 -19.44
C LYS A 72 1.40 17.45 -18.12
N ARG A 73 0.48 17.83 -17.22
CA ARG A 73 0.79 18.37 -15.89
C ARG A 73 0.81 17.29 -14.80
N ASN A 74 0.39 16.07 -15.10
CA ASN A 74 0.32 14.96 -14.15
C ASN A 74 0.53 13.63 -14.89
N THR A 75 1.77 13.15 -14.90
CA THR A 75 2.18 11.94 -15.63
C THR A 75 1.61 10.65 -15.06
N ASN A 76 1.09 10.69 -13.82
CA ASN A 76 0.71 9.50 -13.06
C ASN A 76 -0.80 9.20 -13.16
N ILE A 77 -1.52 9.82 -14.10
CA ILE A 77 -2.97 9.63 -14.21
C ILE A 77 -3.34 8.17 -14.49
N VAL A 78 -2.57 7.49 -15.35
CA VAL A 78 -2.82 6.07 -15.63
C VAL A 78 -2.66 5.24 -14.35
N ASP A 79 -1.64 5.51 -13.53
CA ASP A 79 -1.45 4.87 -12.22
C ASP A 79 -2.72 4.97 -11.36
N TYR A 80 -3.30 6.17 -11.25
CA TYR A 80 -4.51 6.38 -10.46
C TYR A 80 -5.74 5.66 -11.01
N ILE A 81 -5.90 5.65 -12.34
CA ILE A 81 -7.01 4.91 -12.98
C ILE A 81 -6.86 3.42 -12.70
N LEU A 82 -5.65 2.88 -12.81
CA LEU A 82 -5.39 1.46 -12.54
C LEU A 82 -5.56 1.11 -11.05
N ILE A 83 -5.16 1.99 -10.13
CA ILE A 83 -5.44 1.82 -8.68
C ILE A 83 -6.95 1.71 -8.44
N TRP A 84 -7.75 2.63 -9.01
CA TRP A 84 -9.21 2.61 -8.88
C TRP A 84 -9.80 1.34 -9.53
N LEU A 85 -9.42 1.05 -10.78
CA LEU A 85 -9.95 -0.09 -11.54
C LEU A 85 -9.68 -1.41 -10.81
N SER A 86 -8.45 -1.64 -10.37
CA SER A 86 -8.09 -2.87 -9.67
C SER A 86 -8.80 -3.01 -8.32
N TYR A 87 -9.03 -1.92 -7.60
CA TYR A 87 -9.84 -1.98 -6.38
C TYR A 87 -11.29 -2.37 -6.67
N MET A 88 -11.92 -1.74 -7.67
CA MET A 88 -13.31 -2.04 -8.04
C MET A 88 -13.44 -3.49 -8.54
N LEU A 89 -12.51 -3.97 -9.37
CA LEU A 89 -12.50 -5.37 -9.79
C LEU A 89 -12.26 -6.32 -8.61
N ASN A 90 -11.45 -5.93 -7.62
CA ASN A 90 -11.22 -6.76 -6.45
C ASN A 90 -12.48 -6.93 -5.58
N LEU A 91 -13.34 -5.90 -5.49
CA LEU A 91 -14.63 -6.01 -4.79
C LEU A 91 -15.58 -7.03 -5.45
N THR A 92 -15.45 -7.29 -6.76
CA THR A 92 -16.27 -8.31 -7.44
C THR A 92 -15.84 -9.75 -7.15
N LYS A 93 -14.67 -9.96 -6.53
CA LYS A 93 -14.20 -11.30 -6.16
C LYS A 93 -14.96 -11.77 -4.93
N ILE A 94 -15.68 -12.88 -5.08
CA ILE A 94 -16.45 -13.51 -3.99
C ILE A 94 -15.58 -14.58 -3.30
N GLY A 95 -14.58 -15.13 -3.99
CA GLY A 95 -13.59 -16.04 -3.40
C GLY A 95 -12.19 -15.94 -3.99
N ASP A 96 -11.24 -16.67 -3.39
CA ASP A 96 -9.81 -16.62 -3.75
C ASP A 96 -9.49 -17.11 -5.19
N ASN A 97 -10.41 -17.88 -5.78
CA ASN A 97 -10.26 -18.42 -7.14
C ASN A 97 -10.89 -17.52 -8.22
N ASP A 98 -11.56 -16.44 -7.84
CA ASP A 98 -12.21 -15.55 -8.80
C ASP A 98 -11.16 -14.69 -9.53
N SER A 99 -11.29 -14.69 -10.85
CA SER A 99 -10.37 -14.00 -11.75
C SER A 99 -11.03 -12.77 -12.35
N ILE A 100 -10.23 -11.70 -12.46
CA ILE A 100 -10.60 -10.46 -13.15
C ILE A 100 -10.22 -10.53 -14.64
N ASN A 101 -9.60 -11.63 -15.10
CA ASN A 101 -9.24 -11.82 -16.52
C ASN A 101 -10.41 -11.65 -17.49
N PRO A 102 -11.65 -12.12 -17.18
CA PRO A 102 -12.78 -11.92 -18.07
C PRO A 102 -13.06 -10.44 -18.35
N PHE A 103 -12.80 -9.55 -17.38
CA PHE A 103 -12.92 -8.11 -17.59
C PHE A 103 -11.93 -7.62 -18.67
N TYR A 104 -10.67 -8.02 -18.57
CA TYR A 104 -9.65 -7.61 -19.54
C TYR A 104 -9.92 -8.16 -20.94
N GLU A 105 -10.31 -9.43 -21.04
CA GLU A 105 -10.64 -10.06 -22.33
C GLU A 105 -11.82 -9.38 -23.03
N ILE A 106 -12.92 -9.14 -22.29
CA ILE A 106 -14.17 -8.61 -22.86
C ILE A 106 -14.08 -7.11 -23.11
N TYR A 107 -13.56 -6.32 -22.16
CA TYR A 107 -13.63 -4.86 -22.25
C TYR A 107 -12.34 -4.25 -22.78
N ILE A 108 -11.18 -4.66 -22.28
CA ILE A 108 -9.92 -4.00 -22.65
C ILE A 108 -9.42 -4.49 -24.02
N TYR A 109 -9.35 -5.80 -24.23
CA TYR A 109 -8.75 -6.36 -25.44
C TYR A 109 -9.71 -6.38 -26.63
N THR A 110 -10.99 -6.63 -26.40
CA THR A 110 -12.00 -6.76 -27.47
C THR A 110 -13.02 -5.62 -27.49
N GLY A 111 -13.18 -4.87 -26.39
CA GLY A 111 -14.18 -3.81 -26.28
C GLY A 111 -13.88 -2.63 -27.21
N LYS A 112 -14.87 -2.27 -28.03
CA LYS A 112 -14.71 -1.29 -29.11
C LYS A 112 -14.22 0.08 -28.60
N LYS A 113 -14.82 0.60 -27.52
CA LYS A 113 -14.48 1.93 -26.98
C LYS A 113 -13.03 2.04 -26.48
N TYR A 114 -12.45 0.97 -25.93
CA TYR A 114 -11.04 0.98 -25.50
C TYR A 114 -10.05 0.91 -26.65
N ASN A 115 -10.48 0.35 -27.79
CA ASN A 115 -9.67 0.12 -28.98
C ASN A 115 -9.84 1.22 -30.03
N GLU A 116 -10.81 2.12 -29.85
CA GLU A 116 -11.05 3.23 -30.76
C GLU A 116 -9.84 4.17 -30.78
N LYS A 117 -9.52 4.65 -31.98
CA LYS A 117 -8.37 5.53 -32.19
C LYS A 117 -8.71 6.93 -31.68
N ILE A 118 -7.80 7.49 -30.90
CA ILE A 118 -7.92 8.84 -30.36
C ILE A 118 -7.21 9.81 -31.30
N ASP A 119 -7.97 10.71 -31.90
CA ASP A 119 -7.43 11.66 -32.86
C ASP A 119 -6.69 12.83 -32.18
N GLY A 120 -5.62 13.29 -32.83
CA GLY A 120 -4.88 14.49 -32.43
C GLY A 120 -3.81 14.28 -31.35
N VAL A 121 -3.63 13.07 -30.80
CA VAL A 121 -2.57 12.76 -29.83
C VAL A 121 -1.59 11.75 -30.42
N THR A 122 -0.28 12.01 -30.30
CA THR A 122 0.77 11.13 -30.85
C THR A 122 1.41 10.20 -29.82
N ALA A 123 1.19 10.44 -28.52
CA ALA A 123 1.81 9.68 -27.43
C ALA A 123 1.18 8.28 -27.20
N TYR A 124 -0.07 8.12 -27.61
CA TYR A 124 -0.87 6.88 -27.52
C TYR A 124 -1.91 6.87 -28.63
N GLU A 125 -2.34 5.68 -29.02
CA GLU A 125 -3.31 5.50 -30.10
C GLU A 125 -4.73 5.27 -29.56
N SER A 126 -4.86 4.62 -28.40
CA SER A 126 -6.13 4.23 -27.79
C SER A 126 -5.99 4.06 -26.28
N TYR A 127 -7.10 3.93 -25.55
CA TYR A 127 -7.07 3.66 -24.10
C TYR A 127 -6.44 2.31 -23.77
N LYS A 128 -6.69 1.28 -24.60
CA LYS A 128 -6.00 0.00 -24.49
C LYS A 128 -4.49 0.17 -24.54
N ASN A 129 -3.96 1.00 -25.45
CA ASN A 129 -2.51 1.22 -25.54
C ASN A 129 -1.93 1.82 -24.26
N LEU A 130 -2.66 2.70 -23.57
CA LEU A 130 -2.26 3.25 -22.27
C LEU A 130 -2.22 2.16 -21.19
N ILE A 131 -3.22 1.28 -21.16
CA ILE A 131 -3.31 0.17 -20.20
C ILE A 131 -2.19 -0.84 -20.45
N GLU A 132 -1.97 -1.25 -21.70
CA GLU A 132 -0.91 -2.21 -22.08
C GLU A 132 0.49 -1.70 -21.79
N LYS A 133 0.76 -0.41 -22.03
CA LYS A 133 2.04 0.22 -21.64
C LYS A 133 2.29 0.17 -20.13
N ASN A 134 1.23 0.04 -19.33
CA ASN A 134 1.28 -0.02 -17.87
C ASN A 134 0.87 -1.41 -17.35
N HIS A 135 1.01 -2.45 -18.19
CA HIS A 135 0.58 -3.80 -17.87
C HIS A 135 1.20 -4.34 -16.57
N ASP A 136 2.46 -3.98 -16.29
CA ASP A 136 3.15 -4.44 -15.08
C ASP A 136 2.53 -3.89 -13.79
N LEU A 137 1.82 -2.76 -13.84
CA LEU A 137 1.05 -2.27 -12.69
C LEU A 137 -0.14 -3.21 -12.42
N MET A 138 -0.81 -3.71 -13.47
CA MET A 138 -1.96 -4.61 -13.31
C MET A 138 -1.60 -5.95 -12.67
N ASN A 139 -0.33 -6.37 -12.77
CA ASN A 139 0.18 -7.61 -12.18
C ASN A 139 0.49 -7.50 -10.68
N ILE A 140 0.28 -6.34 -10.06
CA ILE A 140 0.47 -6.18 -8.62
C ILE A 140 -0.68 -6.89 -7.90
N ASN A 141 -0.37 -8.02 -7.26
CA ASN A 141 -1.34 -8.84 -6.53
C ASN A 141 -2.18 -8.03 -5.53
N ASP A 142 -1.52 -7.10 -4.82
CA ASP A 142 -2.10 -6.29 -3.77
C ASP A 142 -2.46 -4.87 -4.21
N MET A 143 -2.69 -4.64 -5.52
CA MET A 143 -3.01 -3.31 -6.06
C MET A 143 -4.19 -2.64 -5.34
N HIS A 144 -5.19 -3.42 -4.93
CA HIS A 144 -6.35 -2.93 -4.19
C HIS A 144 -5.97 -2.22 -2.86
N LYS A 145 -4.81 -2.53 -2.25
CA LYS A 145 -4.33 -1.87 -1.02
C LYS A 145 -3.93 -0.41 -1.25
N PHE A 146 -3.63 -0.01 -2.48
CA PHE A 146 -3.27 1.37 -2.82
C PHE A 146 -4.47 2.31 -2.87
N TYR A 147 -5.70 1.78 -2.95
CA TYR A 147 -6.88 2.59 -3.19
C TYR A 147 -7.26 3.48 -2.01
N GLU A 148 -7.25 2.95 -0.79
CA GLU A 148 -7.54 3.74 0.41
C GLU A 148 -6.58 4.94 0.58
N PRO A 149 -5.24 4.79 0.55
CA PRO A 149 -4.35 5.94 0.63
C PRO A 149 -4.52 6.91 -0.56
N PHE A 150 -4.77 6.39 -1.76
CA PHE A 150 -5.11 7.21 -2.93
C PHE A 150 -6.38 8.05 -2.71
N LYS A 151 -7.45 7.44 -2.17
CA LYS A 151 -8.72 8.10 -1.87
C LYS A 151 -8.55 9.20 -0.82
N ILE A 152 -7.82 8.91 0.26
CA ILE A 152 -7.49 9.89 1.31
C ILE A 152 -6.74 11.08 0.70
N LEU A 153 -5.71 10.84 -0.12
CA LEU A 153 -5.00 11.91 -0.82
C LEU A 153 -5.95 12.75 -1.67
N CYS A 154 -6.81 12.09 -2.44
CA CYS A 154 -7.71 12.83 -3.32
C CYS A 154 -8.72 13.70 -2.57
N ASN A 155 -9.26 13.21 -1.46
CA ASN A 155 -10.15 13.99 -0.61
C ASN A 155 -9.45 15.24 -0.08
N MET A 156 -8.19 15.10 0.37
CA MET A 156 -7.38 16.26 0.74
C MET A 156 -7.24 17.22 -0.44
N TYR A 157 -6.83 16.75 -1.63
CA TYR A 157 -6.64 17.61 -2.82
C TYR A 157 -7.90 18.35 -3.30
N ILE A 158 -9.09 17.77 -3.19
CA ILE A 158 -10.36 18.39 -3.61
C ILE A 158 -10.67 19.63 -2.76
N GLU A 159 -10.53 19.49 -1.44
CA GLU A 159 -10.87 20.54 -0.50
C GLU A 159 -9.67 21.45 -0.15
N PHE A 160 -8.48 21.11 -0.66
CA PHE A 160 -7.26 21.88 -0.44
C PHE A 160 -7.24 23.17 -1.24
N ASN A 161 -7.37 24.30 -0.55
CA ASN A 161 -7.14 25.61 -1.15
C ASN A 161 -5.63 25.92 -1.17
N THR A 162 -5.05 26.00 -2.36
CA THR A 162 -3.61 26.30 -2.53
C THR A 162 -3.22 27.72 -2.14
N GLN A 163 -4.16 28.68 -2.16
CA GLN A 163 -3.92 30.08 -1.80
C GLN A 163 -4.01 30.34 -0.30
N SER A 164 -4.84 29.56 0.40
CA SER A 164 -5.06 29.67 1.84
C SER A 164 -5.27 28.28 2.43
N PRO A 165 -4.19 27.50 2.59
CA PRO A 165 -4.30 26.12 3.04
C PRO A 165 -4.72 26.05 4.52
N ASN A 166 -5.89 25.48 4.80
CA ASN A 166 -6.29 25.15 6.16
C ASN A 166 -5.75 23.76 6.52
N CYS A 167 -4.48 23.71 6.90
CA CYS A 167 -3.79 22.46 7.21
C CYS A 167 -4.34 21.74 8.45
N GLU A 168 -4.96 22.45 9.39
CA GLU A 168 -5.43 21.85 10.65
C GLU A 168 -6.63 20.94 10.39
N LYS A 169 -7.52 21.37 9.48
CA LYS A 169 -8.68 20.60 9.05
C LYS A 169 -8.32 19.20 8.51
N TYR A 170 -7.17 19.05 7.86
CA TYR A 170 -6.78 17.81 7.17
C TYR A 170 -5.70 17.02 7.90
N LEU A 171 -5.35 17.40 9.14
CA LEU A 171 -4.30 16.72 9.89
C LEU A 171 -4.65 15.25 10.17
N ASP A 172 -5.92 14.96 10.49
CA ASP A 172 -6.38 13.59 10.73
C ASP A 172 -6.30 12.72 9.48
N ASP A 173 -6.65 13.27 8.31
CA ASP A 173 -6.53 12.56 7.03
C ASP A 173 -5.06 12.35 6.64
N ALA A 174 -4.19 13.33 6.91
CA ALA A 174 -2.76 13.18 6.73
C ALA A 174 -2.17 12.08 7.65
N ASN A 175 -2.63 12.00 8.90
CA ASN A 175 -2.24 10.92 9.82
C ASN A 175 -2.69 9.54 9.30
N LYS A 176 -3.95 9.41 8.86
CA LYS A 176 -4.48 8.17 8.27
C LYS A 176 -3.73 7.76 7.01
N PHE A 177 -3.38 8.73 6.16
CA PHE A 177 -2.56 8.48 4.97
C PHE A 177 -1.20 7.90 5.37
N VAL A 178 -0.50 8.52 6.33
CA VAL A 178 0.83 8.04 6.77
C VAL A 178 0.76 6.63 7.36
N GLU A 179 -0.29 6.31 8.10
CA GLU A 179 -0.52 4.96 8.63
C GLU A 179 -0.70 3.94 7.49
N LYS A 180 -1.59 4.23 6.53
CA LYS A 180 -1.81 3.35 5.37
C LYS A 180 -0.58 3.23 4.47
N TYR A 181 0.19 4.30 4.33
CA TYR A 181 1.45 4.28 3.61
C TYR A 181 2.50 3.40 4.32
N ASP A 182 2.56 3.42 5.66
CA ASP A 182 3.48 2.57 6.45
C ASP A 182 3.21 1.07 6.27
N GLU A 183 1.92 0.70 6.13
CA GLU A 183 1.49 -0.67 5.78
C GLU A 183 2.01 -1.08 4.40
N LEU A 184 1.85 -0.23 3.38
CA LEU A 184 2.36 -0.47 2.02
C LEU A 184 3.90 -0.52 1.98
N ASN A 185 4.57 0.31 2.79
CA ASN A 185 6.02 0.40 2.82
C ASN A 185 6.70 -0.85 3.42
N GLU A 186 5.94 -1.84 3.92
CA GLU A 186 6.50 -3.14 4.36
C GLU A 186 7.18 -3.88 3.21
N ASP A 187 6.57 -3.84 2.03
CA ASP A 187 6.99 -4.61 0.85
C ASP A 187 7.96 -3.84 -0.05
N TYR A 188 8.25 -2.58 0.28
CA TYR A 188 9.14 -1.71 -0.52
C TYR A 188 10.50 -2.32 -0.83
N ASN A 189 11.05 -3.10 0.11
CA ASN A 189 12.37 -3.72 -0.02
C ASN A 189 12.38 -5.01 -0.85
N ASN A 190 11.22 -5.51 -1.31
CA ASN A 190 11.15 -6.72 -2.14
C ASN A 190 11.52 -6.45 -3.62
N GLY A 191 11.77 -5.19 -4.01
CA GLY A 191 12.39 -4.85 -5.30
C GLY A 191 12.33 -3.35 -5.60
N LYS A 192 13.48 -2.68 -5.51
CA LYS A 192 13.63 -1.21 -5.57
C LYS A 192 13.04 -0.56 -6.84
N ASP A 193 13.01 -1.29 -7.95
CA ASP A 193 12.57 -0.82 -9.28
C ASP A 193 11.33 -1.57 -9.79
N THR A 194 10.46 -2.00 -8.88
CA THR A 194 9.21 -2.69 -9.24
C THR A 194 8.08 -1.70 -9.53
N SER A 195 7.09 -2.15 -10.31
CA SER A 195 5.80 -1.47 -10.50
C SER A 195 5.14 -1.06 -9.18
N TYR A 196 5.29 -1.88 -8.14
CA TYR A 196 4.82 -1.56 -6.79
C TYR A 196 5.47 -0.30 -6.23
N ASN A 197 6.80 -0.21 -6.33
CA ASN A 197 7.56 0.94 -5.84
C ASN A 197 7.32 2.20 -6.67
N GLN A 198 7.02 2.06 -7.97
CA GLN A 198 6.56 3.17 -8.79
C GLN A 198 5.27 3.78 -8.21
N LEU A 199 4.24 2.96 -7.94
CA LEU A 199 2.99 3.45 -7.36
C LEU A 199 3.18 4.06 -5.97
N LEU A 200 3.99 3.41 -5.13
CA LEU A 200 4.29 3.94 -3.80
C LEU A 200 4.97 5.31 -3.90
N SER A 201 5.91 5.46 -4.84
CA SER A 201 6.60 6.73 -5.11
C SER A 201 5.63 7.78 -5.64
N THR A 202 4.70 7.40 -6.53
CA THR A 202 3.63 8.28 -7.02
C THR A 202 2.83 8.86 -5.85
N LEU A 203 2.29 8.02 -4.95
CA LEU A 203 1.51 8.49 -3.80
C LEU A 203 2.37 9.29 -2.80
N SER A 204 3.62 8.87 -2.57
CA SER A 204 4.57 9.57 -1.68
C SER A 204 4.87 10.99 -2.15
N ASN A 205 5.16 11.15 -3.45
CA ASN A 205 5.44 12.45 -4.05
C ASN A 205 4.22 13.38 -3.95
N ASP A 206 3.02 12.86 -4.20
CA ASP A 206 1.79 13.62 -4.10
C ASP A 206 1.48 14.08 -2.68
N TYR A 207 1.73 13.21 -1.69
CA TYR A 207 1.63 13.60 -0.29
C TYR A 207 2.67 14.66 0.09
N CYS A 208 3.92 14.48 -0.33
CA CYS A 208 5.00 15.43 -0.05
C CYS A 208 4.69 16.82 -0.61
N ASN A 209 4.03 16.91 -1.77
CA ASN A 209 3.55 18.17 -2.32
C ASN A 209 2.54 18.89 -1.42
N LEU A 210 1.63 18.15 -0.76
CA LEU A 210 0.72 18.71 0.25
C LEU A 210 1.48 19.10 1.52
N LYS A 211 2.32 18.20 2.03
CA LYS A 211 3.12 18.43 3.24
C LYS A 211 4.04 19.64 3.13
N ASN A 212 4.64 19.90 1.96
CA ASN A 212 5.47 21.09 1.75
C ASN A 212 4.68 22.41 1.89
N LYS A 213 3.35 22.36 1.71
CA LYS A 213 2.45 23.48 1.97
C LYS A 213 1.86 23.44 3.38
N CYS A 214 1.81 22.25 3.99
CA CYS A 214 1.32 21.98 5.33
C CYS A 214 2.39 21.31 6.20
N ASN A 215 3.34 22.10 6.68
CA ASN A 215 4.52 21.59 7.40
C ASN A 215 4.20 20.81 8.69
N GLN A 216 3.00 20.99 9.25
CA GLN A 216 2.51 20.24 10.41
C GLN A 216 2.08 18.80 10.09
N PHE A 217 1.93 18.45 8.81
CA PHE A 217 1.61 17.10 8.41
C PHE A 217 2.75 16.13 8.78
N PRO A 218 2.41 14.92 9.24
CA PRO A 218 3.40 13.92 9.62
C PRO A 218 4.33 13.57 8.44
N THR A 219 5.60 13.32 8.73
CA THR A 219 6.56 12.82 7.74
C THR A 219 6.28 11.36 7.41
N LEU A 220 6.41 11.00 6.12
CA LEU A 220 6.36 9.61 5.71
C LEU A 220 7.55 8.84 6.30
N PRO A 221 7.33 7.61 6.78
CA PRO A 221 8.41 6.78 7.29
C PRO A 221 9.31 6.33 6.13
N THR A 222 10.63 6.44 6.30
CA THR A 222 11.60 5.95 5.30
C THR A 222 11.54 4.42 5.17
N TYR A 223 11.28 3.72 6.27
CA TYR A 223 11.11 2.27 6.33
C TYR A 223 9.84 1.96 7.09
N SER A 224 9.13 0.91 6.68
CA SER A 224 7.96 0.48 7.44
C SER A 224 8.30 0.25 8.91
N ARG A 225 7.52 0.83 9.83
CA ARG A 225 7.74 0.66 11.27
C ARG A 225 7.66 -0.82 11.64
N ARG A 226 6.72 -1.56 11.07
CA ARG A 226 6.57 -3.00 11.32
C ARG A 226 7.76 -3.80 10.80
N PHE A 227 8.31 -3.42 9.63
CA PHE A 227 9.53 -4.02 9.12
C PHE A 227 10.73 -3.78 10.06
N VAL A 228 10.90 -2.55 10.53
CA VAL A 228 11.94 -2.19 11.50
C VAL A 228 11.78 -2.99 12.80
N ILE A 229 10.56 -3.05 13.34
CA ILE A 229 10.26 -3.83 14.54
C ILE A 229 10.60 -5.31 14.33
N LYS A 230 10.15 -5.95 13.25
CA LYS A 230 10.48 -7.35 12.93
C LYS A 230 12.00 -7.56 12.88
N ARG A 231 12.75 -6.66 12.22
CA ARG A 231 14.21 -6.74 12.08
C ARG A 231 14.97 -6.47 13.38
N THR A 232 14.45 -5.63 14.28
CA THR A 232 15.15 -5.24 15.52
C THR A 232 14.78 -6.14 16.70
N LEU A 233 13.50 -6.48 16.89
CA LEU A 233 13.05 -7.25 18.05
C LEU A 233 13.49 -8.71 18.00
N ILE A 234 13.49 -9.33 16.81
CA ILE A 234 13.84 -10.74 16.64
C ILE A 234 15.30 -10.99 17.09
N PRO A 235 16.32 -10.24 16.62
CA PRO A 235 17.69 -10.40 17.10
C PRO A 235 17.86 -10.14 18.60
N ILE A 236 17.20 -9.11 19.15
CA ILE A 236 17.29 -8.79 20.58
C ILE A 236 16.78 -9.96 21.44
N ALA A 237 15.65 -10.56 21.05
CA ALA A 237 15.11 -11.72 21.75
C ALA A 237 16.10 -12.91 21.74
N PHE A 238 16.72 -13.20 20.59
CA PHE A 238 17.73 -14.26 20.51
C PHE A 238 18.98 -13.96 21.35
N MET A 239 19.43 -12.71 21.39
CA MET A 239 20.57 -12.31 22.23
C MET A 239 20.30 -12.52 23.72
N ILE A 240 19.09 -12.20 24.19
CA ILE A 240 18.68 -12.43 25.59
C ILE A 240 18.68 -13.92 25.93
N VAL A 241 18.16 -14.77 25.03
CA VAL A 241 18.17 -16.23 25.21
C VAL A 241 19.60 -16.77 25.25
N ALA A 242 20.46 -16.34 24.32
CA ALA A 242 21.86 -16.76 24.29
C ALA A 242 22.61 -16.36 25.57
N LEU A 243 22.47 -15.11 26.02
CA LEU A 243 23.07 -14.62 27.26
C LEU A 243 22.61 -15.42 28.48
N SER A 244 21.32 -15.78 28.54
CA SER A 244 20.77 -16.60 29.63
C SER A 244 21.39 -18.00 29.68
N ILE A 245 21.65 -18.61 28.51
CA ILE A 245 22.33 -19.90 28.41
C ILE A 245 23.79 -19.79 28.89
N PHE A 246 24.52 -18.76 28.45
CA PHE A 246 25.91 -18.55 28.87
C PHE A 246 26.02 -18.32 30.38
N LEU A 247 25.17 -17.47 30.96
CA LEU A 247 25.11 -17.26 32.40
C LEU A 247 24.78 -18.56 33.16
N GLY A 248 23.89 -19.40 32.63
CA GLY A 248 23.58 -20.71 33.20
C GLY A 248 24.79 -21.67 33.20
N ILE A 249 25.56 -21.69 32.11
CA ILE A 249 26.78 -22.50 32.00
C ILE A 249 27.85 -22.01 32.99
N GLU A 250 28.10 -20.71 33.04
CA GLU A 250 29.04 -20.10 33.97
C GLU A 250 28.64 -20.33 35.43
N TYR A 251 27.36 -20.14 35.76
CA TYR A 251 26.83 -20.41 37.09
C TYR A 251 27.03 -21.87 37.52
N LYS A 252 26.74 -22.83 36.63
CA LYS A 252 26.95 -24.26 36.89
C LYS A 252 28.43 -24.59 37.09
N TYR A 253 29.31 -24.04 36.27
CA TYR A 253 30.77 -24.23 36.40
C TYR A 253 31.30 -23.64 37.71
N SER A 254 30.87 -22.42 38.06
CA SER A 254 31.22 -21.75 39.31
C SER A 254 30.75 -22.54 40.54
N SER A 255 29.49 -22.97 40.59
CA SER A 255 28.92 -23.76 41.68
C SER A 255 29.64 -25.09 41.90
N LEU A 256 30.00 -25.79 40.80
CA LEU A 256 30.83 -26.99 40.85
C LEU A 256 32.23 -26.69 41.38
N GLY A 257 32.83 -25.56 41.00
CA GLY A 257 34.09 -25.07 41.54
C GLY A 257 34.04 -24.84 43.06
N PHE A 258 32.99 -24.18 43.54
CA PHE A 258 32.77 -23.94 44.98
C PHE A 258 32.59 -25.25 45.76
N ARG A 259 31.80 -26.21 45.26
CA ARG A 259 31.65 -27.53 45.89
C ARG A 259 32.97 -28.29 45.99
N LYS A 260 33.79 -28.28 44.94
CA LYS A 260 35.11 -28.93 44.98
C LYS A 260 36.06 -28.27 45.99
N ARG A 261 36.01 -26.94 46.13
CA ARG A 261 36.82 -26.21 47.12
C ARG A 261 36.40 -26.55 48.56
N SER A 262 35.10 -26.56 48.85
CA SER A 262 34.60 -26.88 50.20
C SER A 262 34.92 -28.32 50.61
N GLN A 263 34.78 -29.30 49.70
CA GLN A 263 35.19 -30.69 49.95
C GLN A 263 36.69 -30.82 50.26
N LYS A 264 37.55 -30.14 49.49
CA LYS A 264 39.01 -30.13 49.76
C LYS A 264 39.34 -29.51 51.12
N GLN A 265 38.63 -28.47 51.54
CA GLN A 265 38.85 -27.81 52.83
C GLN A 265 38.44 -28.73 54.00
N CYS A 266 37.29 -29.40 53.90
CA CYS A 266 36.85 -30.41 54.88
C CYS A 266 37.86 -31.57 54.99
N LEU A 267 38.42 -32.05 53.88
CA LEU A 267 39.44 -33.10 53.89
C LEU A 267 40.72 -32.65 54.62
N ARG A 268 41.18 -31.41 54.37
CA ARG A 268 42.36 -30.83 55.04
C ARG A 268 42.15 -30.70 56.56
N GLU A 269 40.97 -30.31 57.00
CA GLU A 269 40.65 -30.24 58.44
C GLU A 269 40.62 -31.62 59.11
N LYS A 270 40.02 -32.62 58.44
CA LYS A 270 40.05 -34.00 58.95
C LYS A 270 41.47 -34.52 59.12
N ILE A 271 42.34 -34.31 58.13
CA ILE A 271 43.76 -34.69 58.21
C ILE A 271 44.46 -33.99 59.37
N LYS A 272 44.26 -32.67 59.54
CA LYS A 272 44.82 -31.91 60.68
C LYS A 272 44.36 -32.45 62.03
N ASN A 273 43.08 -32.78 62.18
CA ASN A 273 42.53 -33.33 63.41
C ASN A 273 43.09 -34.73 63.73
N ILE A 274 43.28 -35.57 62.72
CA ILE A 274 43.92 -36.89 62.88
C ILE A 274 45.38 -36.73 63.33
N MET A 275 46.16 -35.84 62.68
CA MET A 275 47.53 -35.56 63.08
C MET A 275 47.64 -35.06 64.53
N LYS A 276 46.72 -34.18 64.95
CA LYS A 276 46.69 -33.67 66.33
C LYS A 276 46.43 -34.76 67.38
N LYS A 277 45.67 -35.80 67.04
CA LYS A 277 45.42 -36.95 67.91
C LYS A 277 46.57 -37.95 68.00
N MET A 278 47.50 -37.96 67.04
CA MET A 278 48.67 -38.86 67.06
C MET A 278 49.87 -38.28 67.83
N ILE A 279 49.87 -36.98 68.10
CA ILE A 279 50.96 -36.27 68.79
C ILE A 279 50.72 -36.21 70.31
N HIS A 280 49.61 -36.76 70.80
CA HIS A 280 49.24 -36.80 72.20
C HIS A 280 49.09 -38.24 72.70
#